data_AF-A0A7D9DMJ5-F1
#
_entry.id   AF-A0A7D9DMJ5-F1
#
_cell.length_a   1.000
_cell.length_b   1.000
_cell.length_c   1.000
_cell.angle_alpha   90.00
_cell.angle_beta   90.00
_cell.angle_gamma   90.00
#
_symmetry.space_group_name_H-M   'P 1'
#
loop_
_entity.id
_entity.type
_entity.pdbx_description
1 polymer ?
#
loop_
_entity_poly.entity_id
_entity_poly.type
_entity_poly.pdbx_seq_one_letter_code
_entity_poly.pdbx_strand_id
1 'polypeptide(L)'
;MRYQDWWILAIWCILLLIAEISSSGPKELLLGDKFPNKSETEICGTIREVIQRNSGRFRRNLIRNTNDQVDYINEDARWMTSRTKGKLDVLASLVISKWKNGTVRVIQAWTDQVVASDPTSLHYEGRPLYIL
;
A
#
# COMPACT_ATOMS: atom_id res chain seq x y z
N MET A 1 13.18 -51.18 28.75
CA MET A 1 12.86 -50.07 27.83
C MET A 1 12.75 -48.81 28.67
N ARG A 2 13.66 -47.85 28.48
CA ARG A 2 13.85 -46.72 29.42
C ARG A 2 12.89 -45.58 29.09
N TYR A 3 12.30 -45.01 30.13
CA TYR A 3 11.30 -43.94 30.10
C TYR A 3 11.89 -42.55 29.74
N GLN A 4 13.12 -42.51 29.23
CA GLN A 4 13.95 -41.29 29.15
C GLN A 4 13.96 -40.67 27.75
N ASP A 5 13.40 -41.36 26.75
CA ASP A 5 13.46 -40.97 25.34
C ASP A 5 12.23 -40.14 24.88
N TRP A 6 11.14 -40.18 25.66
CA TRP A 6 9.88 -39.49 25.33
C TRP A 6 10.00 -37.97 25.40
N TRP A 7 10.80 -37.44 26.34
CA TRP A 7 11.03 -36.00 26.46
C TRP A 7 11.85 -35.44 25.31
N ILE A 8 12.81 -36.21 24.81
CA ILE A 8 13.66 -35.82 23.67
C ILE A 8 12.82 -35.77 22.39
N LEU A 9 11.94 -36.75 22.18
CA LEU A 9 11.00 -36.77 21.06
C LEU A 9 9.99 -35.63 21.15
N ALA A 10 9.46 -35.33 22.34
CA ALA A 10 8.55 -34.20 22.54
C ALA A 10 9.22 -32.85 22.25
N ILE A 11 10.46 -32.65 22.71
CA ILE A 11 11.24 -31.44 22.42
C ILE A 11 11.53 -31.33 20.92
N TRP A 12 11.89 -32.44 20.26
CA TRP A 12 12.09 -32.45 18.80
C TRP A 12 10.80 -32.16 18.02
N CYS A 13 9.66 -32.71 18.43
CA CYS A 13 8.36 -32.40 17.83
C CYS A 13 7.97 -30.94 18.04
N ILE A 14 8.20 -30.37 19.24
CA ILE A 14 7.93 -28.96 19.52
C ILE A 14 8.85 -28.06 18.70
N LEU A 15 10.14 -28.40 18.55
CA LEU A 15 11.07 -27.64 17.72
C LEU A 15 10.73 -27.73 16.23
N LEU A 16 10.28 -28.89 15.74
CA LEU A 16 9.76 -29.04 14.37
C LEU A 16 8.48 -28.21 14.15
N LEU A 17 7.56 -28.21 15.12
CA LEU A 17 6.34 -27.40 15.07
C LEU A 17 6.64 -25.89 15.05
N ILE A 18 7.63 -25.44 15.84
CA ILE A 18 8.07 -24.03 15.86
C ILE A 18 8.74 -23.64 14.54
N ALA A 19 9.51 -24.54 13.91
CA ALA A 19 10.13 -24.28 12.61
C ALA A 19 9.10 -24.14 11.47
N GLU A 20 8.01 -24.92 11.49
CA GLU A 20 6.93 -24.84 10.50
C GLU A 20 6.11 -23.53 10.62
N ILE A 21 5.96 -22.99 11.82
CA ILE A 21 5.25 -21.72 12.06
C ILE A 21 6.01 -20.51 11.48
N SER A 22 7.31 -20.65 11.19
CA SER A 22 8.19 -19.52 10.84
C SER A 22 8.16 -19.07 9.36
N SER A 23 7.30 -19.62 8.49
CA SER A 23 7.42 -19.42 7.03
C SER A 23 6.38 -18.55 6.32
N SER A 24 5.55 -17.75 7.01
CA SER A 24 4.69 -16.78 6.31
C SER A 24 5.20 -15.34 6.45
N GLY A 25 6.40 -15.10 5.94
CA GLY A 25 6.83 -13.74 5.61
C GLY A 25 5.84 -13.09 4.61
N PRO A 26 5.79 -11.74 4.53
CA PRO A 26 4.91 -11.07 3.58
C PRO A 26 5.20 -11.56 2.16
N LYS A 27 4.15 -11.99 1.45
CA LYS A 27 4.26 -12.42 0.06
C LYS A 27 4.76 -11.25 -0.79
N GLU A 28 5.89 -11.45 -1.45
CA GLU A 28 6.39 -10.54 -2.47
C GLU A 28 5.52 -10.63 -3.73
N LEU A 29 5.19 -9.48 -4.32
CA LEU A 29 4.41 -9.40 -5.55
C LEU A 29 5.37 -9.35 -6.75
N LEU A 30 5.11 -10.15 -7.77
CA LEU A 30 5.86 -10.14 -9.02
C LEU A 30 5.27 -9.13 -10.01
N LEU A 31 6.02 -8.79 -11.06
CA LEU A 31 5.53 -7.91 -12.11
C LEU A 31 4.25 -8.50 -12.75
N GLY A 32 3.16 -7.73 -12.70
CA GLY A 32 1.85 -8.13 -13.21
C GLY A 32 0.90 -8.68 -12.15
N ASP A 33 1.40 -9.00 -10.94
CA ASP A 33 0.55 -9.44 -9.84
C ASP A 33 -0.34 -8.32 -9.30
N LYS A 34 -1.50 -8.72 -8.78
CA LYS A 34 -2.45 -7.84 -8.09
C LYS A 34 -2.89 -8.47 -6.79
N PHE A 35 -3.09 -7.64 -5.77
CA PHE A 35 -3.69 -8.08 -4.52
C PHE A 35 -4.83 -7.13 -4.07
N PRO A 36 -6.05 -7.65 -3.84
CA PRO A 36 -6.50 -8.99 -4.23
C PRO A 36 -6.45 -9.18 -5.77
N ASN A 37 -6.45 -10.43 -6.26
CA ASN A 37 -6.38 -10.73 -7.70
C ASN A 37 -7.73 -10.48 -8.41
N LYS A 38 -8.13 -9.21 -8.45
CA LYS A 38 -9.38 -8.68 -9.00
C LYS A 38 -9.08 -7.36 -9.70
N SER A 39 -10.01 -6.86 -10.51
CA SER A 39 -9.83 -5.56 -11.14
C SER A 39 -9.89 -4.43 -10.09
N GLU A 40 -9.21 -3.32 -10.38
CA GLU A 40 -9.23 -2.16 -9.47
C GLU A 40 -10.67 -1.64 -9.28
N THR A 41 -11.46 -1.59 -10.34
CA THR A 41 -12.85 -1.12 -10.28
C THR A 41 -13.77 -2.05 -9.51
N GLU A 42 -13.51 -3.36 -9.49
CA GLU A 42 -14.27 -4.32 -8.66
C GLU A 42 -14.00 -4.10 -7.16
N ILE A 43 -12.75 -3.79 -6.78
CA ILE A 43 -12.34 -3.66 -5.39
C ILE A 43 -12.58 -2.26 -4.83
N CYS A 44 -12.21 -1.25 -5.62
CA CYS A 44 -12.24 0.12 -5.20
C CYS A 44 -13.58 0.78 -5.56
N GLY A 45 -14.31 0.26 -6.54
CA GLY A 45 -15.46 0.91 -7.16
C GLY A 45 -15.04 1.87 -8.29
N THR A 46 -15.94 2.10 -9.24
CA THR A 46 -15.70 2.97 -10.40
C THR A 46 -15.45 4.42 -10.00
N ILE A 47 -14.86 5.19 -10.92
CA ILE A 47 -14.84 6.64 -10.81
C ILE A 47 -16.27 7.20 -10.76
N ARG A 48 -16.47 8.25 -9.98
CA ARG A 48 -17.72 9.03 -9.93
C ARG A 48 -17.59 10.28 -10.78
N GLU A 49 -16.49 11.01 -10.64
CA GLU A 49 -16.23 12.23 -11.41
C GLU A 49 -14.74 12.60 -11.41
N VAL A 50 -14.35 13.51 -12.31
CA VAL A 50 -13.03 14.15 -12.28
C VAL A 50 -13.05 15.32 -11.30
N ILE A 51 -12.23 15.27 -10.26
CA ILE A 51 -12.10 16.37 -9.30
C ILE A 51 -11.18 17.44 -9.89
N GLN A 52 -11.78 18.52 -10.38
CA GLN A 52 -11.06 19.68 -10.92
C GLN A 52 -10.35 20.48 -9.83
N ARG A 53 -9.17 21.05 -10.14
CA ARG A 53 -8.47 21.97 -9.23
C ARG A 53 -9.39 23.12 -8.81
N ASN A 54 -9.28 23.54 -7.55
CA ASN A 54 -10.07 24.62 -6.94
C ASN A 54 -11.58 24.37 -6.83
N SER A 55 -12.08 23.21 -7.24
CA SER A 55 -13.49 22.87 -7.08
C SER A 55 -13.87 22.75 -5.60
N GLY A 56 -15.17 22.88 -5.30
CA GLY A 56 -15.69 22.59 -3.96
C GLY A 56 -15.49 21.12 -3.55
N ARG A 57 -15.38 20.20 -4.51
CA ARG A 57 -15.05 18.78 -4.27
C ARG A 57 -13.58 18.60 -3.90
N PHE A 58 -12.67 19.29 -4.60
CA PHE A 58 -11.24 19.30 -4.28
C PHE A 58 -11.01 19.66 -2.81
N ARG A 59 -11.55 20.81 -2.37
CA ARG A 59 -11.38 21.29 -1.00
C ARG A 59 -12.03 20.42 0.09
N ARG A 60 -13.09 19.68 -0.26
CA ARG A 60 -13.81 18.82 0.70
C ARG A 60 -13.27 17.41 0.79
N ASN A 61 -12.82 16.85 -0.34
CA ASN A 61 -12.52 15.44 -0.46
C ASN A 61 -11.02 15.15 -0.45
N LEU A 62 -10.21 16.11 -0.90
CA LEU A 62 -8.76 15.97 -0.96
C LEU A 62 -8.10 16.76 0.15
N ILE A 63 -7.04 16.17 0.69
CA ILE A 63 -6.16 16.79 1.65
C ILE A 63 -4.74 16.73 1.11
N ARG A 64 -3.94 17.73 1.49
CA ARG A 64 -2.52 17.76 1.19
C ARG A 64 -1.77 16.90 2.19
N ASN A 65 -1.02 15.90 1.74
CA ASN A 65 -0.11 15.17 2.61
C ASN A 65 1.18 15.96 2.84
N THR A 66 1.43 16.28 4.11
CA THR A 66 2.59 17.04 4.60
C THR A 66 3.63 16.15 5.28
N ASN A 67 3.46 14.83 5.24
CA ASN A 67 4.43 13.88 5.80
C ASN A 67 5.80 14.06 5.11
N ASP A 68 6.83 14.34 5.90
CA ASP A 68 8.21 14.58 5.46
C ASP A 68 9.01 13.28 5.26
N GLN A 69 8.48 12.15 5.73
CA GLN A 69 9.03 10.80 5.50
C GLN A 69 8.70 10.25 4.11
N VAL A 70 7.95 10.98 3.29
CA VAL A 70 7.56 10.58 1.94
C VAL A 70 8.15 11.58 0.95
N ASP A 71 8.83 11.06 -0.06
CA ASP A 71 9.33 11.85 -1.17
C ASP A 71 8.24 12.04 -2.23
N TYR A 72 7.97 13.27 -2.65
CA TYR A 72 6.91 13.58 -3.62
C TYR A 72 7.53 14.23 -4.84
N ILE A 73 7.23 13.69 -6.03
CA ILE A 73 7.78 14.22 -7.27
C ILE A 73 7.33 15.66 -7.57
N ASN A 74 6.13 16.05 -7.12
CA ASN A 74 5.57 17.38 -7.28
C ASN A 74 4.45 17.65 -6.25
N GLU A 75 3.83 18.83 -6.34
CA GLU A 75 2.76 19.25 -5.42
C GLU A 75 1.46 18.45 -5.61
N ASP A 76 1.13 18.04 -6.85
CA ASP A 76 -0.10 17.27 -7.13
C ASP A 76 -0.03 15.86 -6.56
N ALA A 77 1.16 15.26 -6.52
CA ALA A 77 1.44 14.00 -5.86
C ALA A 77 1.14 14.02 -4.33
N ARG A 78 0.98 15.21 -3.74
CA ARG A 78 0.61 15.36 -2.32
C ARG A 78 -0.90 15.38 -2.09
N TRP A 79 -1.71 15.63 -3.12
CA TRP A 79 -3.16 15.71 -2.97
C TRP A 79 -3.78 14.33 -3.11
N MET A 80 -4.53 13.92 -2.08
CA MET A 80 -5.14 12.59 -2.01
C MET A 80 -6.31 12.58 -1.03
N THR A 81 -7.12 11.53 -1.04
CA THR A 81 -8.17 11.36 -0.01
C THR A 81 -7.56 11.13 1.38
N SER A 82 -8.31 11.45 2.43
CA SER A 82 -7.89 11.18 3.82
C SER A 82 -7.56 9.71 4.08
N ARG A 83 -8.31 8.79 3.47
CA ARG A 83 -8.05 7.35 3.54
C ARG A 83 -6.70 6.99 2.92
N THR A 84 -6.41 7.51 1.73
CA THR A 84 -5.16 7.27 1.00
C THR A 84 -3.96 7.80 1.79
N LYS A 85 -4.06 9.02 2.33
CA LYS A 85 -3.05 9.60 3.24
C LYS A 85 -2.74 8.65 4.40
N GLY A 86 -3.77 8.22 5.13
CA GLY A 86 -3.58 7.35 6.30
C GLY A 86 -2.90 6.02 5.96
N LYS A 87 -3.15 5.47 4.76
CA LYS A 87 -2.46 4.24 4.30
C LYS A 87 -1.02 4.51 3.86
N LEU A 88 -0.76 5.62 3.19
CA LEU A 88 0.59 6.03 2.78
C LEU A 88 1.49 6.30 3.98
N ASP A 89 0.99 6.97 5.02
CA ASP A 89 1.78 7.27 6.22
C ASP A 89 2.19 5.99 6.98
N VAL A 90 1.29 5.00 7.06
CA VAL A 90 1.60 3.67 7.60
C VAL A 90 2.64 2.97 6.74
N LEU A 91 2.50 3.00 5.41
CA LEU A 91 3.46 2.40 4.49
C LEU A 91 4.85 3.03 4.64
N ALA A 92 4.95 4.35 4.70
CA ALA A 92 6.20 5.08 4.91
C ALA A 92 6.90 4.65 6.21
N SER A 93 6.14 4.54 7.29
CA SER A 93 6.64 4.06 8.59
C SER A 93 7.19 2.64 8.50
N LEU A 94 6.48 1.74 7.79
CA LEU A 94 6.92 0.36 7.58
C LEU A 94 8.18 0.27 6.72
N VAL A 95 8.30 1.11 5.68
CA VAL A 95 9.47 1.15 4.80
C VAL A 95 10.71 1.59 5.56
N ILE A 96 10.63 2.67 6.34
CA ILE A 96 11.74 3.13 7.19
C ILE A 96 12.13 2.06 8.21
N SER A 97 11.15 1.38 8.82
CA SER A 97 11.42 0.31 9.78
C SER A 97 12.10 -0.90 9.14
N LYS A 98 11.79 -1.23 7.89
CA LYS A 98 12.29 -2.42 7.21
C LYS A 98 13.63 -2.17 6.51
N TRP A 99 13.85 -0.96 6.01
CA TRP A 99 15.06 -0.58 5.29
C TRP A 99 15.68 0.67 5.92
N LYS A 100 16.90 0.53 6.46
CA LYS A 100 17.61 1.57 7.23
C LYS A 100 17.66 2.97 6.57
N ASN A 101 17.65 3.03 5.23
CA ASN A 101 17.61 4.26 4.44
C ASN A 101 16.50 4.23 3.36
N GLY A 102 15.47 3.39 3.56
CA GLY A 102 14.36 3.29 2.62
C GLY A 102 13.41 4.48 2.75
N THR A 103 12.89 4.97 1.65
CA THR A 103 11.88 6.03 1.61
C THR A 103 10.90 5.70 0.49
N VAL A 104 9.61 5.96 0.72
CA VAL A 104 8.60 5.83 -0.33
C VAL A 104 8.62 7.08 -1.18
N ARG A 105 8.72 6.94 -2.50
CA ARG A 105 8.55 8.04 -3.43
C ARG A 105 7.20 7.96 -4.11
N VAL A 106 6.35 8.96 -3.97
CA VAL A 106 5.09 9.09 -4.72
C VAL A 106 5.35 9.81 -6.03
N ILE A 107 5.11 9.10 -7.13
CA ILE A 107 5.25 9.65 -8.49
C ILE A 107 3.91 10.11 -9.09
N GLN A 108 2.78 9.60 -8.58
CA GLN A 108 1.46 10.05 -8.99
C GLN A 108 0.43 9.82 -7.88
N ALA A 109 -0.45 10.80 -7.65
CA ALA A 109 -1.58 10.71 -6.73
C ALA A 109 -2.84 11.29 -7.39
N TRP A 110 -3.31 12.47 -6.98
CA TRP A 110 -4.37 13.17 -7.69
C TRP A 110 -3.86 13.85 -8.97
N THR A 111 -4.72 13.90 -10.00
CA THR A 111 -4.55 14.75 -11.19
C THR A 111 -5.92 15.14 -11.74
N ASP A 112 -6.06 16.32 -12.31
CA ASP A 112 -7.25 16.72 -13.08
C ASP A 112 -7.04 16.60 -14.60
N GLN A 113 -5.86 16.16 -15.03
CA GLN A 113 -5.51 15.97 -16.44
C GLN A 113 -6.01 14.62 -16.93
N VAL A 114 -7.15 14.64 -17.64
CA VAL A 114 -7.76 13.42 -18.19
C VAL A 114 -6.96 12.91 -19.38
N VAL A 115 -6.52 11.66 -19.30
CA VAL A 115 -5.83 10.95 -20.38
C VAL A 115 -6.87 10.16 -21.18
N ALA A 116 -6.92 10.37 -22.49
CA ALA A 116 -7.91 9.74 -23.37
C ALA A 116 -7.84 8.19 -23.36
N SER A 117 -6.66 7.62 -23.13
CA SER A 117 -6.48 6.16 -23.03
C SER A 117 -6.95 5.55 -21.71
N ASP A 118 -7.14 6.36 -20.67
CA ASP A 118 -7.64 5.90 -19.36
C ASP A 118 -8.65 6.92 -18.77
N PRO A 119 -9.85 7.03 -19.35
CA PRO A 119 -10.86 8.00 -18.91
C PRO A 119 -11.49 7.64 -17.56
N THR A 120 -11.29 6.41 -17.07
CA THR A 120 -11.89 5.89 -15.84
C THR A 120 -10.92 5.85 -14.64
N SER A 121 -9.73 6.44 -14.80
CA SER A 121 -8.67 6.42 -13.81
C SER A 121 -9.13 6.94 -12.44
N LEU A 122 -8.87 6.18 -11.38
CA LEU A 122 -9.21 6.62 -10.02
C LEU A 122 -8.30 7.76 -9.51
N HIS A 123 -7.20 8.04 -10.22
CA HIS A 123 -6.32 9.18 -9.95
C HIS A 123 -7.06 10.52 -10.05
N TYR A 124 -8.13 10.61 -10.86
CA TYR A 124 -8.95 11.81 -10.96
C TYR A 124 -9.71 12.16 -9.68
N GLU A 125 -9.80 11.22 -8.73
CA GLU A 125 -10.39 11.41 -7.41
C GLU A 125 -9.36 11.36 -6.27
N GLY A 126 -8.06 11.28 -6.58
CA GLY A 126 -6.99 11.21 -5.57
C GLY A 126 -7.04 9.96 -4.69
N ARG A 127 -7.56 8.84 -5.22
CA ARG A 127 -7.76 7.58 -4.49
C ARG A 127 -6.54 6.65 -4.54
N PRO A 128 -5.97 6.32 -5.72
CA PRO A 128 -4.78 5.48 -5.83
C PRO A 128 -3.50 6.32 -5.77
N LEU A 129 -2.36 5.62 -5.68
CA LEU A 129 -1.01 6.17 -5.74
C LEU A 129 -0.16 5.30 -6.66
N TYR A 130 0.76 5.92 -7.39
CA TYR A 130 1.92 5.24 -7.96
C TYR A 130 3.14 5.60 -7.12
N ILE A 131 3.88 4.57 -6.70
CA ILE A 131 5.01 4.68 -5.79
C ILE A 131 6.24 3.93 -6.31
N LEU A 132 7.41 4.37 -5.88
CA LEU A 132 8.72 3.73 -6.04
C LEU A 132 9.37 3.52 -4.67
#